data_AF-A0A967H906-F1
#
_entry.id   AF-A0A967H906-F1
#
_cell.length_a   1.000
_cell.length_b   1.000
_cell.length_c   1.000
_cell.angle_alpha   90.00
_cell.angle_beta   90.00
_cell.angle_gamma   90.00
#
_symmetry.space_group_name_H-M   'P 1'
#
loop_
_entity.id
_entity.type
_entity.pdbx_description
1 polymer ?
#
loop_
_entity_poly.entity_id
_entity_poly.type
_entity_poly.pdbx_seq_one_letter_code
_entity_poly.pdbx_strand_id
1 'polypeptide(L)' 'AEQFPSPIGYADVVTFTTHKSLCGPRGACILTQRRDLARKIDRAVFPGEQGGPHVNVFAALALTFKLA' A
#
# COMPACT_ATOMS: atom_id res chain seq x y z
N ALA A 1 -6.60 17.90 11.27
CA ALA A 1 -6.56 17.61 9.82
C ALA A 1 -7.97 17.27 9.40
N GLU A 2 -8.47 17.86 8.32
CA GLU A 2 -9.77 17.51 7.76
C GLU A 2 -9.70 16.07 7.21
N GLN A 3 -10.67 15.24 7.58
CA GLN A 3 -10.75 13.85 7.12
C GLN A 3 -11.70 13.77 5.94
N PHE A 4 -11.23 13.15 4.85
CA PHE A 4 -12.04 12.88 3.67
C PHE A 4 -12.66 11.49 3.75
N PRO A 5 -13.84 11.26 3.13
CA PRO A 5 -14.44 9.93 3.07
C PRO A 5 -13.49 8.89 2.47
N SER A 6 -13.51 7.68 3.03
CA SER A 6 -12.67 6.59 2.55
C SER A 6 -13.15 6.07 1.18
N PRO A 7 -12.24 5.80 0.24
CA PRO A 7 -12.58 5.11 -1.01
C PRO A 7 -12.79 3.59 -0.82
N ILE A 8 -12.45 3.06 0.37
CA ILE A 8 -12.62 1.64 0.70
C ILE A 8 -14.12 1.31 0.76
N GLY A 9 -14.52 0.26 0.04
CA GLY A 9 -15.92 -0.16 -0.10
C GLY A 9 -16.57 0.31 -1.41
N TYR A 10 -15.93 1.23 -2.13
CA TYR A 10 -16.38 1.70 -3.45
C TYR A 10 -15.42 1.30 -4.56
N ALA A 11 -14.11 1.49 -4.35
CA ALA A 11 -13.09 1.17 -5.34
C ALA A 11 -12.65 -0.30 -5.25
N ASP A 12 -12.47 -0.95 -6.41
CA ASP A 12 -11.92 -2.32 -6.51
C ASP A 12 -10.45 -2.39 -6.05
N VAL A 13 -9.68 -1.33 -6.34
CA VAL A 13 -8.26 -1.20 -6.01
C VAL A 13 -7.98 0.21 -5.53
N VAL A 14 -7.26 0.35 -4.42
CA VAL A 14 -6.81 1.63 -3.87
C VAL A 14 -5.29 1.61 -3.78
N THR A 15 -4.64 2.62 -4.35
CA THR A 15 -3.19 2.80 -4.24
C THR A 15 -2.88 4.13 -3.56
N PHE A 16 -1.82 4.15 -2.75
CA PHE A 16 -1.38 5.38 -2.09
C PHE A 16 0.11 5.35 -1.75
N THR A 17 0.69 6.55 -1.63
CA THR A 17 2.05 6.74 -1.15
C THR A 17 2.09 6.93 0.35
N THR A 18 3.09 6.38 1.02
CA THR A 18 3.15 6.31 2.49
C THR A 18 3.82 7.52 3.16
N HIS A 19 4.40 8.44 2.38
CA HIS A 19 5.23 9.55 2.88
C HIS A 19 4.57 10.94 2.82
N LYS A 20 3.32 11.03 2.34
CA LYS A 20 2.60 12.31 2.25
C LYS A 20 1.86 12.59 3.56
N SER A 21 0.53 12.69 3.53
CA SER A 21 -0.31 12.90 4.71
C SER A 21 -0.19 11.78 5.77
N LEU A 22 0.31 10.60 5.39
CA LEU A 22 0.60 9.51 6.32
C LEU A 22 1.95 9.66 7.05
N CYS A 23 2.82 10.58 6.62
CA CYS A 23 4.09 10.91 7.27
C CYS A 23 5.04 9.71 7.54
N GLY A 24 4.93 8.64 6.75
CA GLY A 24 5.80 7.46 6.81
C GLY A 24 7.02 7.52 5.88
N PRO A 25 7.76 6.40 5.74
CA PRO A 25 8.88 6.31 4.80
C PRO A 25 8.42 6.42 3.34
N ARG A 26 9.34 6.69 2.42
CA ARG A 26 9.06 6.62 0.97
C ARG A 26 8.74 5.18 0.56
N GLY A 27 7.48 4.97 0.21
CA GLY A 27 6.94 3.71 -0.26
C GLY A 27 5.52 3.89 -0.80
N ALA A 28 4.89 2.79 -1.16
CA ALA A 28 3.51 2.75 -1.64
C ALA A 28 2.84 1.44 -1.23
N CYS A 29 1.52 1.45 -1.18
CA CYS A 29 0.69 0.27 -0.92
C CYS A 29 -0.39 0.13 -1.99
N ILE A 30 -0.74 -1.12 -2.28
CA ILE A 30 -1.86 -1.49 -3.16
C ILE A 30 -2.82 -2.31 -2.31
N LEU A 31 -4.06 -1.84 -2.17
CA LEU A 31 -5.11 -2.48 -1.39
C LEU A 31 -6.22 -2.97 -2.30
N THR A 32 -6.76 -4.16 -2.02
CA THR A 32 -7.98 -4.66 -2.64
C THR A 32 -8.73 -5.58 -1.67
N GLN A 33 -10.06 -5.55 -1.72
CA GLN A 33 -10.92 -6.50 -1.01
C GLN A 33 -11.27 -7.71 -1.90
N ARG A 34 -10.85 -7.69 -3.16
CA ARG A 34 -11.14 -8.71 -4.16
C ARG A 34 -10.06 -9.78 -4.21
N ARG A 35 -10.41 -10.99 -3.76
CA ARG A 35 -9.49 -12.14 -3.74
C ARG A 35 -9.00 -12.56 -5.12
N ASP A 36 -9.81 -12.35 -6.16
CA ASP A 36 -9.45 -12.65 -7.56
C ASP A 36 -8.41 -11.66 -8.13
N LEU A 37 -8.35 -10.44 -7.60
CA LEU A 37 -7.36 -9.43 -7.98
C LEU A 37 -6.07 -9.53 -7.17
N ALA A 38 -6.15 -9.89 -5.88
CA ALA A 38 -4.99 -9.95 -4.99
C ALA A 38 -3.80 -10.74 -5.60
N ARG A 39 -4.05 -11.97 -6.05
CA ARG A 39 -3.00 -12.81 -6.66
C ARG A 39 -2.46 -12.23 -7.98
N LYS A 40 -3.29 -11.53 -8.76
CA LYS A 40 -2.85 -10.89 -10.01
C LYS A 40 -1.93 -9.71 -9.72
N ILE A 41 -2.27 -8.91 -8.70
CA ILE A 41 -1.47 -7.77 -8.25
C ILE A 41 -0.13 -8.26 -7.71
N ASP A 42 -0.10 -9.27 -6.84
CA ASP A 42 1.16 -9.81 -6.30
C ASP A 42 2.10 -10.26 -7.41
N ARG A 43 1.58 -10.99 -8.41
CA ARG A 43 2.35 -11.42 -9.58
C ARG A 43 2.83 -10.28 -10.47
N ALA A 44 2.01 -9.22 -10.60
CA ALA A 44 2.38 -8.03 -11.35
C ALA A 44 3.50 -7.25 -10.64
N VAL A 45 3.53 -7.24 -9.30
CA VAL A 45 4.63 -6.63 -8.53
C VAL A 45 5.88 -7.50 -8.63
N PHE A 46 5.78 -8.78 -8.27
CA PHE A 46 6.89 -9.73 -8.37
C PHE A 46 6.37 -11.08 -8.90
N PRO A 47 6.96 -11.64 -9.97
CA PRO A 47 8.20 -11.24 -10.65
C PRO A 47 7.99 -10.25 -11.82
N GLY A 48 6.87 -9.50 -11.85
CA GLY A 48 6.56 -8.57 -12.94
C GLY A 48 7.44 -7.32 -12.96
N GLU A 49 6.98 -6.25 -12.32
CA GLU A 49 7.59 -4.92 -12.39
C GLU A 49 8.83 -4.75 -11.48
N GLN A 50 8.92 -5.54 -10.41
CA GLN A 50 9.96 -5.40 -9.39
C GLN A 50 10.77 -6.68 -9.19
N GLY A 51 12.02 -6.49 -8.77
CA GLY A 51 12.92 -7.55 -8.32
C GLY A 51 12.91 -7.71 -6.80
N GLY A 52 14.08 -7.53 -6.17
CA GLY A 52 14.23 -7.65 -4.73
C GLY A 52 13.50 -6.54 -3.94
N PRO A 53 12.84 -6.88 -2.82
CA PRO A 53 12.14 -5.89 -2.02
C PRO A 53 13.07 -5.03 -1.14
N HIS A 54 12.62 -3.83 -0.78
CA HIS A 54 13.32 -2.96 0.18
C HIS A 54 12.85 -3.26 1.62
N VAL A 55 13.41 -4.32 2.23
CA VAL A 55 12.97 -4.82 3.55
C VAL A 55 13.06 -3.76 4.67
N ASN A 56 14.03 -2.87 4.62
CA ASN A 56 14.15 -1.74 5.55
C ASN A 56 12.94 -0.79 5.50
N VAL A 57 12.32 -0.63 4.33
CA VAL A 57 11.11 0.17 4.17
C VAL A 57 9.91 -0.53 4.80
N PHE A 58 9.81 -1.85 4.75
CA PHE A 58 8.73 -2.60 5.41
C PHE A 58 8.75 -2.42 6.93
N ALA A 59 9.93 -2.45 7.55
CA ALA A 59 10.07 -2.23 8.99
C ALA A 59 9.58 -0.82 9.40
N ALA A 60 9.98 0.20 8.64
CA ALA A 60 9.52 1.57 8.85
C ALA A 60 8.01 1.72 8.63
N LEU A 61 7.45 1.08 7.59
CA LEU A 61 6.01 1.07 7.33
C LEU A 61 5.21 0.40 8.44
N ALA A 62 5.70 -0.72 8.98
CA ALA A 62 5.05 -1.41 10.09
C ALA A 62 4.92 -0.49 11.32
N LEU A 63 5.98 0.29 11.62
CA LEU A 63 5.92 1.30 12.67
C LEU A 63 4.93 2.44 12.32
N THR A 64 4.99 2.96 11.09
CA THR A 64 4.07 4.01 10.63
C THR A 64 2.61 3.60 10.80
N PHE A 65 2.22 2.40 10.35
CA PHE A 65 0.83 1.92 10.45
C PHE A 65 0.38 1.65 11.89
N LYS A 66 1.32 1.39 12.80
CA LYS A 66 1.00 1.24 14.22
C LYS A 66 0.72 2.60 14.90
N LEU A 67 1.35 3.66 14.42
CA LEU A 67 1.25 5.00 15.00
C LEU A 67 0.13 5.85 14.39
N ALA A 68 -0.22 5.61 13.12
CA ALA A 68 -1.27 6.29 12.38
C ALA A 68 -2.67 5.81 12.80
#